data_AF-A0A6J5A0M7-F1
#
_entry.id   AF-A0A6J5A0M7-F1
#
_cell.length_a   1.000
_cell.length_b   1.000
_cell.length_c   1.000
_cell.angle_alpha   90.00
_cell.angle_beta   90.00
_cell.angle_gamma   90.00
#
_symmetry.space_group_name_H-M   'P 1'
#
loop_
_entity.id
_entity.type
_entity.pdbx_description
1 polymer ?
#
loop_
_entity_poly.entity_id
_entity_poly.type
_entity_poly.pdbx_seq_one_letter_code
_entity_poly.pdbx_strand_id
1 'polypeptide(L)'
;MYNNSKMQNDDAQQADDASAEQSPLAVAVQFRKESDRALLNALTALSKVNGITVVQHDARLAVIGELLVSVLTHLPNAMRADIAASFRDRIEDLMGLSDDRCLPEKYHSSLLTEVNRYLNALR
;
A
#
# COMPACT_ATOMS: atom_id res chain seq x y z
N MET A 1 -40.99 -76.86 34.09
CA MET A 1 -42.16 -76.29 33.39
C MET A 1 -41.74 -76.05 31.94
N TYR A 2 -42.43 -76.70 31.01
CA TYR A 2 -42.17 -76.75 29.57
C TYR A 2 -42.71 -75.50 28.85
N ASN A 3 -42.08 -75.20 27.69
CA ASN A 3 -42.55 -74.40 26.53
C ASN A 3 -42.63 -72.87 26.63
N ASN A 4 -42.47 -72.06 25.59
CA ASN A 4 -41.93 -72.09 24.21
C ASN A 4 -42.54 -70.82 23.59
N SER A 5 -41.79 -69.89 23.00
CA SER A 5 -42.25 -69.10 21.85
C SER A 5 -41.15 -68.17 21.33
N LYS A 6 -40.94 -68.33 20.03
CA LYS A 6 -39.96 -67.74 19.13
C LYS A 6 -40.69 -66.66 18.33
N MET A 7 -40.15 -65.44 18.32
CA MET A 7 -40.40 -64.35 17.37
C MET A 7 -39.14 -63.50 17.46
N GLN A 8 -38.08 -63.74 16.69
CA GLN A 8 -37.92 -63.42 15.27
C GLN A 8 -38.51 -62.05 14.93
N ASN A 9 -37.69 -61.01 15.15
CA ASN A 9 -37.65 -59.83 14.30
C ASN A 9 -36.21 -59.67 13.84
N ASP A 10 -36.04 -59.91 12.55
CA ASP A 10 -34.87 -59.65 11.74
C ASP A 10 -35.25 -58.41 10.92
N ASP A 11 -34.60 -57.29 11.21
CA ASP A 11 -34.47 -56.11 10.36
C ASP A 11 -33.18 -55.46 10.88
N ALA A 12 -32.04 -55.57 10.20
CA ALA A 12 -31.67 -54.74 9.06
C ALA A 12 -31.96 -53.26 9.38
N GLN A 13 -31.03 -52.31 9.33
CA GLN A 13 -29.77 -52.22 8.64
C GLN A 13 -29.16 -50.85 9.00
N GLN A 14 -27.85 -50.71 8.77
CA GLN A 14 -27.18 -49.46 8.33
C GLN A 14 -27.22 -48.25 9.27
N ALA A 15 -26.08 -47.92 9.86
CA ALA A 15 -25.10 -47.00 9.25
C ALA A 15 -25.70 -45.59 9.11
N ASP A 16 -25.55 -44.81 10.17
CA ASP A 16 -25.67 -43.36 10.08
C ASP A 16 -24.28 -42.78 10.37
N ASP A 17 -23.37 -43.03 9.42
CA ASP A 17 -22.27 -42.10 9.17
C ASP A 17 -22.94 -40.81 8.66
N ALA A 18 -23.32 -39.95 9.60
CA ALA A 18 -23.76 -38.60 9.33
C ALA A 18 -22.56 -37.78 8.84
N SER A 19 -22.16 -38.04 7.60
CA SER A 19 -21.35 -37.15 6.81
C SER A 19 -22.19 -35.90 6.57
N ALA A 20 -21.92 -34.86 7.36
CA ALA A 20 -22.56 -33.57 7.26
C ALA A 20 -22.49 -33.05 5.80
N GLU A 21 -23.58 -33.15 5.06
CA GLU A 21 -23.75 -32.47 3.79
C GLU A 21 -23.76 -30.96 4.05
N GLN A 22 -22.58 -30.35 3.95
CA GLN A 22 -22.47 -28.90 3.86
C GLN A 22 -23.19 -28.47 2.58
N SER A 23 -24.35 -27.83 2.74
CA SER A 23 -25.12 -27.28 1.62
C SER A 23 -24.20 -26.41 0.75
N PRO A 24 -24.14 -26.61 -0.58
CA PRO A 24 -23.24 -25.88 -1.48
C PRO A 24 -23.37 -24.35 -1.36
N LEU A 25 -24.55 -23.88 -0.97
CA LEU A 25 -24.86 -22.48 -0.72
C LEU A 25 -24.12 -21.92 0.50
N ALA A 26 -24.00 -22.71 1.58
CA ALA A 26 -23.30 -22.32 2.81
C ALA A 26 -21.79 -22.22 2.57
N VAL A 27 -21.23 -23.16 1.79
CA VAL A 27 -19.82 -23.15 1.38
C VAL A 27 -19.52 -21.92 0.50
N ALA A 28 -20.39 -21.60 -0.45
CA ALA A 28 -20.22 -20.41 -1.31
C ALA A 28 -20.29 -19.08 -0.53
N VAL A 29 -21.18 -18.98 0.46
CA VAL A 29 -21.29 -17.80 1.34
C VAL A 29 -20.06 -17.68 2.24
N GLN A 30 -19.52 -18.80 2.71
CA GLN A 30 -18.34 -18.83 3.56
C GLN A 30 -17.06 -18.48 2.78
N PHE A 31 -16.91 -19.03 1.57
CA PHE A 31 -15.82 -18.68 0.65
C PHE A 31 -15.82 -17.19 0.30
N ARG A 32 -17.00 -16.59 0.04
CA ARG A 32 -17.13 -15.14 -0.18
C ARG A 32 -16.69 -14.33 1.04
N LYS A 33 -17.13 -14.72 2.25
CA LYS A 33 -16.73 -14.03 3.50
C LYS A 33 -15.24 -14.14 3.79
N GLU A 34 -14.63 -15.29 3.52
CA GLU A 34 -13.19 -15.49 3.68
C GLU A 34 -12.39 -14.68 2.65
N SER A 35 -12.86 -14.63 1.40
CA SER A 35 -12.30 -13.77 0.35
C SER A 35 -12.40 -12.28 0.72
N ASP A 36 -13.54 -11.82 1.22
CA ASP A 36 -13.74 -10.42 1.64
C ASP A 36 -12.81 -10.07 2.81
N ARG A 37 -12.65 -10.98 3.78
CA ARG A 37 -11.69 -10.81 4.88
C ARG A 37 -10.25 -10.77 4.39
N ALA A 38 -9.87 -11.65 3.47
CA ALA A 38 -8.55 -11.64 2.86
C ALA A 38 -8.26 -10.33 2.12
N LEU A 39 -9.25 -9.80 1.38
CA LEU A 39 -9.16 -8.51 0.72
C LEU A 39 -8.99 -7.36 1.72
N LEU A 40 -9.78 -7.33 2.79
CA LEU A 40 -9.65 -6.31 3.84
C LEU A 40 -8.30 -6.37 4.54
N ASN A 41 -7.78 -7.57 4.80
CA ASN A 41 -6.44 -7.75 5.37
C ASN A 41 -5.35 -7.27 4.41
N ALA A 42 -5.48 -7.55 3.10
CA ALA A 42 -4.55 -7.08 2.08
C ALA A 42 -4.57 -5.55 1.95
N LEU A 43 -5.75 -4.93 1.96
CA LEU A 43 -5.89 -3.47 1.95
C LEU A 43 -5.31 -2.83 3.22
N THR A 44 -5.51 -3.45 4.38
CA THR A 44 -4.92 -3.01 5.65
C THR A 44 -3.40 -3.08 5.61
N ALA A 45 -2.85 -4.19 5.11
CA ALA A 45 -1.41 -4.37 4.94
C ALA A 45 -0.82 -3.35 3.96
N LEU A 46 -1.45 -3.17 2.79
CA LEU A 46 -1.02 -2.20 1.79
C LEU A 46 -1.07 -0.77 2.32
N SER A 47 -2.16 -0.39 3.00
CA SER A 47 -2.29 0.92 3.65
C SER A 47 -1.19 1.16 4.68
N LYS A 48 -0.88 0.15 5.51
CA LYS A 48 0.20 0.23 6.50
C LYS A 48 1.57 0.40 5.83
N VAL A 49 1.88 -0.39 4.81
CA VAL A 49 3.15 -0.31 4.08
C VAL A 49 3.29 1.04 3.38
N ASN A 50 2.23 1.50 2.70
CA ASN A 50 2.23 2.82 2.06
C ASN A 50 2.42 3.94 3.10
N GLY A 51 1.72 3.89 4.23
CA GLY A 51 1.87 4.87 5.31
C GLY A 51 3.31 4.93 5.86
N ILE A 52 3.92 3.78 6.12
CA ILE A 52 5.32 3.71 6.57
C ILE A 52 6.26 4.27 5.51
N THR A 53 6.04 3.92 4.25
CA THR A 53 6.89 4.36 3.12
C THR A 53 6.84 5.87 2.95
N VAL A 54 5.64 6.47 3.03
CA VAL A 54 5.48 7.94 2.98
C VAL A 54 6.21 8.62 4.13
N VAL A 55 6.04 8.14 5.37
CA VAL A 55 6.73 8.70 6.54
C VAL A 55 8.25 8.62 6.40
N GLN A 56 8.77 7.50 5.88
CA GLN A 56 10.22 7.35 5.63
C GLN A 56 10.72 8.29 4.54
N HIS A 57 9.94 8.50 3.48
CA HIS A 57 10.29 9.47 2.44
C HIS A 57 10.28 10.90 2.97
N ASP A 58 9.27 11.27 3.74
CA ASP A 58 9.18 12.60 4.36
C ASP A 58 10.36 12.86 5.30
N ALA A 59 10.72 11.88 6.13
CA ALA A 59 11.88 11.98 7.02
C ALA A 59 13.19 12.15 6.24
N ARG A 60 13.38 11.40 5.15
CA ARG A 60 14.57 11.56 4.28
C ARG A 60 14.61 12.94 3.62
N LEU A 61 13.46 13.43 3.13
CA LEU A 61 13.37 14.74 2.50
C LEU A 61 13.69 15.86 3.49
N ALA A 62 13.22 15.75 4.73
CA ALA A 62 13.56 16.69 5.80
C ALA A 62 15.07 16.71 6.07
N VAL A 63 15.71 15.54 6.23
CA VAL A 63 17.16 15.44 6.46
C VAL A 63 17.96 16.03 5.29
N ILE A 64 17.56 15.74 4.04
CA ILE A 64 18.21 16.32 2.86
C ILE A 64 18.05 17.85 2.83
N GLY A 65 16.87 18.35 3.20
CA GLY A 65 16.62 19.78 3.31
C GLY A 65 17.56 20.47 4.31
N GLU A 66 17.67 19.92 5.52
CA GLU A 66 18.56 20.46 6.56
C GLU A 66 20.05 20.39 6.16
N LEU A 67 20.46 19.30 5.53
CA LEU A 67 21.81 19.17 4.99
C LEU A 67 22.09 20.23 3.92
N LEU A 68 21.14 20.44 2.99
CA LEU A 68 21.27 21.44 1.94
C LEU A 68 21.42 22.83 2.56
N VAL A 69 20.53 23.21 3.49
CA VAL A 69 20.61 24.51 4.19
C VAL A 69 21.97 24.67 4.88
N SER A 70 22.42 23.64 5.60
CA SER A 70 23.72 23.64 6.28
C SER A 70 24.90 23.81 5.33
N VAL A 71 24.86 23.20 4.14
CA VAL A 71 25.90 23.39 3.13
C VAL A 71 25.85 24.81 2.58
N LEU A 72 24.65 25.30 2.23
CA LEU A 72 24.47 26.60 1.58
C LEU A 72 24.85 27.78 2.48
N THR A 73 24.66 27.69 3.80
CA THR A 73 25.06 28.75 4.75
C THR A 73 26.58 28.95 4.83
N HIS A 74 27.37 27.95 4.44
CA HIS A 74 28.83 28.03 4.41
C HIS A 74 29.40 28.41 3.03
N LEU A 75 28.56 28.56 2.01
CA LEU A 75 29.01 28.93 0.67
C LEU A 75 29.00 30.45 0.45
N PRO A 76 29.96 30.99 -0.32
CA PRO A 76 29.92 32.38 -0.75
C PRO A 76 28.66 32.69 -1.57
N ASN A 77 28.12 33.90 -1.43
CA ASN A 77 26.88 34.32 -2.12
C ASN A 77 26.96 34.19 -3.65
N ALA A 78 28.13 34.45 -4.25
CA ALA A 78 28.33 34.25 -5.69
C ALA A 78 28.11 32.77 -6.11
N MET A 79 28.64 31.83 -5.32
CA MET A 79 28.47 30.40 -5.59
C MET A 79 27.03 29.94 -5.35
N ARG A 80 26.32 30.51 -4.37
CA ARG A 80 24.88 30.24 -4.16
C ARG A 80 24.05 30.69 -5.36
N ALA A 81 24.39 31.82 -5.99
CA ALA A 81 23.73 32.30 -7.20
C ALA A 81 23.98 31.39 -8.41
N ASP A 82 25.21 30.93 -8.61
CA ASP A 82 25.56 29.98 -9.67
C ASP A 82 24.84 28.64 -9.48
N ILE A 83 24.76 28.14 -8.24
CA ILE A 83 24.00 26.94 -7.90
C ILE A 83 22.51 27.13 -8.20
N ALA A 84 21.94 28.31 -7.89
CA ALA A 84 20.54 28.60 -8.19
C ALA A 84 20.24 28.63 -9.69
N ALA A 85 21.15 29.15 -10.52
CA ALA A 85 21.02 29.10 -11.96
C ALA A 85 21.06 27.65 -12.46
N SER A 86 22.11 26.89 -12.11
CA SER A 86 22.26 25.49 -12.51
C SER A 86 21.10 24.61 -12.03
N PHE A 87 20.55 24.89 -10.84
CA PHE A 87 19.39 24.17 -10.33
C PHE A 87 18.14 24.41 -11.16
N ARG A 88 17.88 25.65 -11.62
CA ARG A 88 16.73 25.95 -12.49
C ARG A 88 16.84 25.23 -13.83
N ASP A 89 18.02 25.29 -14.46
CA ASP A 89 18.25 24.66 -15.76
C ASP A 89 17.96 23.15 -15.69
N ARG A 90 18.46 22.48 -14.64
CA ARG A 90 18.21 21.05 -14.42
C ARG A 90 16.74 20.70 -14.15
N ILE A 91 15.99 21.60 -13.53
CA ILE A 91 14.56 21.42 -13.30
C ILE A 91 13.78 21.61 -14.60
N GLU A 92 14.17 22.57 -15.43
CA GLU A 92 13.62 22.76 -16.76
C GLU A 92 13.84 21.52 -17.63
N ASP A 93 15.05 20.96 -17.64
CA ASP A 93 15.35 19.69 -18.32
C ASP A 93 14.49 18.54 -17.78
N LEU A 94 14.34 18.45 -16.45
CA LEU A 94 13.50 17.43 -15.81
C LEU A 94 12.03 17.56 -16.20
N MET A 95 11.51 18.78 -16.26
CA MET A 95 10.13 19.04 -16.69
C MET A 95 9.95 18.69 -18.17
N GLY A 96 10.90 19.05 -19.04
CA GLY A 96 10.87 18.68 -20.45
C GLY A 96 10.85 17.17 -20.70
N LEU A 97 11.59 16.39 -19.89
CA LEU A 97 11.52 14.92 -19.92
C LEU A 97 10.19 14.33 -19.41
N SER A 98 9.45 15.12 -18.64
CA SER A 98 8.19 14.72 -18.02
C SER A 98 6.98 15.05 -18.91
N ASP A 99 7.10 16.01 -19.84
CA ASP A 99 6.02 16.42 -20.75
C ASP A 99 5.56 15.29 -21.68
N ASP A 100 6.45 14.32 -21.99
CA ASP A 100 6.10 13.11 -22.75
C ASP A 100 5.18 12.14 -21.98
N ARG A 101 5.07 12.31 -20.66
CA ARG A 101 4.20 11.51 -19.79
C ARG A 101 3.07 12.40 -19.30
N CYS A 102 1.82 11.99 -19.53
CA CYS A 102 0.66 12.70 -19.02
C CYS A 102 0.61 12.57 -17.48
N LEU A 103 1.42 13.38 -16.79
CA LEU A 103 1.51 13.38 -15.33
C LEU A 103 0.33 14.16 -14.74
N PRO A 104 -0.18 13.75 -13.58
CA PRO A 104 -1.27 14.48 -12.93
C PRO A 104 -0.87 15.94 -12.64
N GLU A 105 -1.80 16.88 -12.81
CA GLU A 105 -1.57 18.30 -12.51
C GLU A 105 -1.02 18.53 -11.08
N LYS A 106 -1.46 17.72 -10.11
CA LYS A 106 -0.95 17.73 -8.73
C LYS A 106 0.54 17.41 -8.60
N TYR A 107 1.09 16.63 -9.52
CA TYR A 107 2.52 16.35 -9.55
C TYR A 107 3.30 17.61 -9.92
N HIS A 108 2.87 18.32 -10.97
CA HIS A 108 3.51 19.56 -11.40
C HIS A 108 3.44 20.65 -10.33
N SER A 109 2.29 20.83 -9.67
CA SER A 109 2.15 21.83 -8.61
C SER A 109 2.99 21.50 -7.37
N SER A 110 3.10 20.21 -7.01
CA SER A 110 3.96 19.76 -5.91
C SER A 110 5.44 19.96 -6.25
N LEU A 111 5.85 19.63 -7.48
CA LEU A 111 7.21 19.84 -7.97
C LEU A 111 7.60 21.32 -7.93
N LEU A 112 6.75 22.21 -8.45
CA LEU A 112 7.00 23.66 -8.42
C LEU A 112 7.09 24.21 -7.00
N THR A 113 6.23 23.74 -6.09
CA THR A 113 6.28 24.12 -4.67
C THR A 113 7.64 23.77 -4.07
N GLU A 114 8.13 22.57 -4.36
CA GLU A 114 9.39 22.05 -3.84
C GLU A 114 10.62 22.78 -4.43
N VAL A 115 10.59 23.06 -5.74
CA VAL A 115 11.64 23.84 -6.42
C VAL A 115 11.74 25.24 -5.83
N ASN A 116 10.60 25.90 -5.60
CA ASN A 116 10.57 27.23 -4.99
C ASN A 116 11.09 27.22 -3.55
N ARG A 117 10.81 26.16 -2.78
CA ARG A 117 11.35 25.98 -1.43
C ARG A 117 12.89 26.01 -1.44
N TYR A 118 13.51 25.23 -2.31
CA TYR A 118 14.97 25.16 -2.39
C TYR A 118 15.60 26.41 -3.00
N LEU A 119 14.96 27.04 -3.99
CA LEU A 119 15.41 28.34 -4.52
C LEU A 119 15.38 29.45 -3.47
N ASN A 120 14.41 29.43 -2.54
CA ASN A 120 14.39 30.38 -1.43
C ASN A 120 15.50 30.12 -0.41
N ALA A 121 15.93 28.86 -0.21
CA ALA A 121 17.08 28.54 0.63
C ALA A 121 18.43 28.99 0.03
N LEU A 122 18.47 29.31 -1.27
CA LEU A 122 19.66 29.79 -1.98
C LEU A 122 19.79 31.33 -1.99
N ARG A 123 18.72 32.05 -1.63
CA ARG A 123 18.74 33.51 -1.43
C ARG A 123 19.43 33.88 -0.12
#